data_AF-A0A1V4YF10-F1
#
_entry.id   AF-A0A1V4YF10-F1
#
_cell.length_a   1.000
_cell.length_b   1.000
_cell.length_c   1.000
_cell.angle_alpha   90.00
_cell.angle_beta   90.00
_cell.angle_gamma   90.00
#
_symmetry.space_group_name_H-M   'P 1'
#
loop_
_entity.id
_entity.type
_entity.pdbx_description
1 polymer ?
#
loop_
_entity_poly.entity_id
_entity_poly.type
_entity_poly.pdbx_seq_one_letter_code
_entity_poly.pdbx_strand_id
1 'polypeptide(L)' 'MNTALNKMCINCKATLKKQTLGLNVLYYCPHCGIMTTANTM' A
#
# COMPACT_ATOMS: atom_id res chain seq x y z
N MET A 1 16.59 -11.54 -5.76
CA MET A 1 16.36 -10.21 -5.17
C MET A 1 14.90 -10.20 -4.71
N ASN A 2 14.66 -10.22 -3.40
CA ASN A 2 13.30 -10.18 -2.85
C ASN A 2 12.72 -8.81 -3.13
N THR A 3 11.78 -8.73 -4.07
CA THR A 3 11.04 -7.51 -4.40
C THR A 3 10.20 -7.16 -3.18
N ALA A 4 10.79 -6.43 -2.23
CA ALA A 4 10.03 -5.74 -1.20
C ALA A 4 9.14 -4.74 -1.93
N LEU A 5 7.89 -5.17 -2.20
CA LEU A 5 6.79 -4.33 -2.67
C LEU A 5 6.93 -2.98 -2.00
N ASN A 6 7.31 -1.99 -2.80
CA ASN A 6 7.76 -0.70 -2.34
C ASN A 6 6.62 -0.07 -1.52
N LYS A 7 6.72 -0.12 -0.18
CA LYS A 7 5.65 0.32 0.75
C LYS A 7 5.53 1.84 0.80
N MET A 8 5.84 2.52 -0.30
CA MET A 8 5.83 3.97 -0.41
C MET A 8 4.75 4.39 -1.39
N CYS A 9 4.00 5.43 -1.05
CA CYS A 9 3.04 6.03 -1.94
C CYS A 9 3.74 6.57 -3.20
N ILE A 10 3.21 6.25 -4.37
CA ILE A 10 3.77 6.71 -5.65
C ILE A 10 3.79 8.25 -5.76
N ASN A 11 2.80 8.93 -5.18
CA ASN A 11 2.66 10.38 -5.29
C ASN A 11 3.50 11.16 -4.28
N CYS A 12 3.39 10.81 -2.99
CA CYS A 12 4.02 11.61 -1.93
C CYS A 12 5.20 10.92 -1.26
N LYS A 13 5.58 9.71 -1.73
CA LYS A 13 6.65 8.86 -1.16
C LYS A 13 6.47 8.53 0.33
N ALA A 14 5.34 8.90 0.94
CA ALA A 14 5.02 8.57 2.31
C ALA A 14 4.78 7.06 2.45
N THR A 15 5.14 6.51 3.61
CA THR A 15 4.92 5.09 3.92
C THR A 15 3.44 4.75 3.87
N LEU A 16 3.09 3.72 3.10
CA LEU A 16 1.75 3.19 3.03
C LEU A 16 1.42 2.43 4.32
N LYS A 17 0.25 2.68 4.87
CA LYS A 17 -0.31 1.95 6.01
C LYS A 17 -1.10 0.75 5.51
N LYS A 18 -0.88 -0.40 6.15
CA LYS A 18 -1.64 -1.62 5.88
C LYS A 18 -2.98 -1.56 6.63
N GLN A 19 -4.07 -1.88 5.94
CA GLN A 19 -5.38 -2.09 6.52
C GLN A 19 -5.92 -3.43 6.05
N THR A 20 -6.34 -4.26 6.99
CA THR A 20 -6.95 -5.56 6.69
C THR A 20 -8.47 -5.41 6.74
N LEU A 21 -9.15 -5.72 5.64
CA LEU A 21 -10.61 -5.70 5.53
C LEU A 21 -11.11 -7.12 5.24
N GLY A 22 -11.41 -7.87 6.29
CA GLY A 22 -11.70 -9.31 6.18
C GLY A 22 -10.48 -10.08 5.69
N LEU A 23 -10.60 -10.75 4.54
CA LEU A 23 -9.50 -11.47 3.89
C LEU A 23 -8.64 -10.59 2.96
N ASN A 24 -9.05 -9.33 2.73
CA ASN A 24 -8.35 -8.43 1.83
C ASN A 24 -7.30 -7.60 2.57
N VAL A 25 -6.11 -7.47 1.98
CA VAL A 25 -5.07 -6.56 2.45
C VAL A 25 -5.01 -5.33 1.54
N LEU A 26 -5.30 -4.17 2.13
CA LEU A 26 -5.24 -2.87 1.49
C LEU A 26 -4.04 -2.10 2.01
N TYR A 27 -3.42 -1.30 1.15
CA TYR A 27 -2.41 -0.34 1.53
C TYR A 27 -2.93 1.06 1.22
N TYR A 28 -2.99 1.95 2.21
CA TYR A 28 -3.46 3.31 2.03
C TYR A 28 -2.39 4.32 2.42
N CYS A 29 -2.36 5.45 1.73
CA CYS A 29 -1.51 6.57 2.07
C CYS A 29 -2.25 7.54 2.98
N PRO A 30 -1.74 7.81 4.20
CA PRO A 30 -2.40 8.75 5.12
C PRO A 30 -2.26 10.22 4.70
N HIS A 31 -1.34 10.55 3.78
CA HIS A 31 -1.09 11.94 3.38
C HIS A 31 -1.92 12.37 2.18
N CYS A 32 -2.02 11.54 1.14
CA CYS A 32 -2.77 11.86 -0.08
C CYS A 32 -4.05 11.05 -0.26
N GLY A 33 -4.36 10.11 0.63
CA GLY A 33 -5.58 9.30 0.58
C GLY A 33 -5.59 8.19 -0.47
N ILE A 34 -4.51 8.01 -1.25
CA ILE A 34 -4.44 6.96 -2.26
C ILE A 34 -4.46 5.58 -1.62
N MET A 35 -5.30 4.71 -2.14
CA MET A 35 -5.32 3.29 -1.79
C MET A 35 -4.77 2.46 -2.94
N THR A 36 -3.95 1.47 -2.61
CA THR A 36 -3.44 0.47 -3.53
C THR A 36 -3.77 -0.88 -2.92
N THR A 37 -4.52 -1.69 -3.67
CA THR A 37 -4.78 -3.07 -3.26
C THR A 37 -3.49 -3.86 -3.40
N ALA A 38 -3.25 -4.79 -2.46
CA ALA A 38 -2.22 -5.79 -2.62
C ALA A 38 -2.67 -6.83 -3.66
N ASN A 39 -3.01 -6.41 -4.88
CA ASN A 39 -3.23 -7.36 -5.96
C ASN A 39 -1.86 -7.84 -6.43
N THR A 40 -1.40 -8.93 -5.83
CA THR A 40 -0.47 -9.87 -6.47
C THR A 40 -1.13 -10.32 -7.77
N MET A 41 -0.66 -9.76 -8.89
CA MET A 41 -0.71 -10.44 -10.19
C MET A 41 0.55 -11.29 -10.33
#